data_AF-A0A166HCH9-F1
#
_entry.id   AF-A0A166HCH9-F1
#
_cell.length_a   1.000
_cell.length_b   1.000
_cell.length_c   1.000
_cell.angle_alpha   90.00
_cell.angle_beta   90.00
_cell.angle_gamma   90.00
#
_symmetry.space_group_name_H-M   'P 1'
#
loop_
_entity.id
_entity.type
_entity.pdbx_description
1 polymer ?
#
loop_
_entity_poly.entity_id
_entity_poly.type
_entity_poly.pdbx_seq_one_letter_code
_entity_poly.pdbx_strand_id
1 'polypeptide(L)'
;MARDFQRQKVYAAESIAFPRADQTLMSLPEIRVMVKGVVNGPYWQSHKCYKRIKVKDGRGTRRGYASSEERSISLPKFARYESYVLHELAHLLTEHTHPGASAHGRFWCKHLLALVNEHIGRLEAVRLHYAFITGGVEVHTPSFMLD
;
A
#
# COMPACT_ATOMS: atom_id res chain seq x y z
N MET A 1 -12.53 13.17 6.33
CA MET A 1 -11.39 12.75 5.48
C MET A 1 -10.90 13.98 4.72
N ALA A 2 -9.60 14.29 4.81
CA ALA A 2 -9.03 15.42 4.06
C ALA A 2 -9.12 15.20 2.54
N ARG A 3 -9.18 16.28 1.75
CA ARG A 3 -9.20 16.20 0.29
C ARG A 3 -7.93 15.53 -0.24
N ASP A 4 -8.10 14.69 -1.25
CA ASP A 4 -7.02 13.89 -1.84
C ASP A 4 -6.51 14.53 -3.13
N PHE A 5 -5.56 15.44 -2.98
CA PHE A 5 -4.96 16.18 -4.09
C PHE A 5 -3.83 15.42 -4.78
N GLN A 6 -3.32 14.33 -4.19
CA GLN A 6 -2.14 13.63 -4.70
C GLN A 6 -2.48 12.34 -5.45
N ARG A 7 -3.71 11.82 -5.33
CA ARG A 7 -4.14 10.54 -5.91
C ARG A 7 -3.64 10.27 -7.33
N GLN A 8 -3.84 11.20 -8.25
CA GLN A 8 -3.43 11.01 -9.65
C GLN A 8 -1.91 10.91 -9.80
N LYS A 9 -1.15 11.72 -9.05
CA LYS A 9 0.31 11.70 -9.05
C LYS A 9 0.84 10.40 -8.46
N VAL A 10 0.20 9.91 -7.39
CA VAL A 10 0.52 8.62 -6.77
C VAL A 10 0.28 7.47 -7.74
N TYR A 11 -0.88 7.41 -8.40
CA TYR A 11 -1.13 6.36 -9.39
C TYR A 11 -0.15 6.40 -10.57
N ALA A 12 0.24 7.60 -11.02
CA ALA A 12 1.28 7.75 -12.03
C ALA A 12 2.62 7.19 -11.54
N ALA A 13 3.04 7.54 -10.31
CA ALA A 13 4.28 7.04 -9.70
C ALA A 13 4.27 5.51 -9.51
N GLU A 14 3.16 4.94 -9.02
CA GLU A 14 2.99 3.49 -8.89
C GLU A 14 3.08 2.78 -10.24
N SER A 15 2.52 3.37 -11.31
CA SER A 15 2.60 2.79 -12.66
C SER A 15 4.01 2.78 -13.24
N ILE A 16 4.86 3.73 -12.84
CA ILE A 16 6.27 3.82 -13.22
C ILE A 16 7.09 2.81 -12.41
N ALA A 17 6.86 2.75 -11.09
CA ALA A 17 7.62 1.89 -10.18
C ALA A 17 7.25 0.42 -10.30
N PHE A 18 5.98 0.13 -10.60
CA PHE A 18 5.45 -1.23 -10.72
C PHE A 18 4.61 -1.37 -11.99
N PRO A 19 5.25 -1.36 -13.18
CA PRO A 19 4.56 -1.55 -14.44
C PRO A 19 3.74 -2.83 -14.41
N ARG A 20 2.48 -2.76 -14.85
CA ARG A 20 1.55 -3.91 -14.76
C ARG A 20 2.06 -5.15 -15.50
N ALA A 21 2.87 -4.97 -16.53
CA ALA A 21 3.49 -6.06 -17.29
C ALA A 21 4.48 -6.89 -16.45
N ASP A 22 5.09 -6.27 -15.42
CA ASP A 22 6.10 -6.90 -14.57
C ASP A 22 5.47 -7.55 -13.32
N GLN A 23 4.16 -7.39 -13.13
CA GLN A 23 3.47 -7.83 -11.93
C GLN A 23 2.82 -9.20 -12.12
N THR A 24 3.05 -10.07 -11.15
CA THR A 24 2.45 -11.40 -11.12
C THR A 24 1.08 -11.36 -10.46
N LEU A 25 0.06 -11.85 -11.16
CA LEU A 25 -1.27 -12.01 -10.60
C LEU A 25 -1.31 -13.19 -9.63
N MET A 26 -1.85 -12.94 -8.44
CA MET A 26 -2.04 -13.89 -7.37
C MET A 26 -3.49 -14.35 -7.25
N SER A 27 -3.67 -15.59 -6.85
CA SER A 27 -4.92 -16.16 -6.38
C SER A 27 -5.31 -15.60 -5.01
N LEU A 28 -6.59 -15.73 -4.63
CA LEU A 28 -7.06 -15.25 -3.33
C LEU A 28 -6.36 -15.93 -2.13
N PRO A 29 -6.04 -17.25 -2.16
CA PRO A 29 -5.20 -17.87 -1.14
C PRO A 29 -3.80 -17.26 -1.02
N GLU A 30 -3.12 -16.97 -2.14
CA GLU A 30 -1.80 -16.32 -2.13
C GLU A 30 -1.87 -14.92 -1.53
N ILE A 31 -2.90 -14.13 -1.87
CA ILE A 31 -3.16 -12.84 -1.22
C ILE A 31 -3.30 -13.00 0.30
N ARG A 32 -4.01 -14.03 0.79
CA ARG A 32 -4.17 -14.25 2.23
C ARG A 32 -2.86 -14.59 2.92
N VAL A 33 -1.99 -15.37 2.27
CA VAL A 33 -0.65 -15.69 2.76
C VAL A 33 0.19 -14.42 2.82
N MET A 34 0.19 -13.62 1.75
CA MET A 34 0.90 -12.35 1.70
C MET A 34 0.43 -11.38 2.80
N VAL A 35 -0.88 -11.15 2.92
CA VAL A 35 -1.45 -10.28 3.96
C VAL A 35 -1.07 -10.75 5.36
N LYS A 36 -1.05 -12.08 5.61
CA LYS A 36 -0.57 -12.63 6.87
C LYS A 36 0.93 -12.34 7.08
N GLY A 37 1.74 -12.43 6.04
CA GLY A 37 3.16 -12.05 6.06
C GLY A 37 3.33 -10.59 6.47
N VAL A 38 2.61 -9.68 5.80
CA VAL A 38 2.65 -8.24 6.11
C VAL A 38 2.20 -7.94 7.53
N VAL A 39 1.06 -8.51 7.95
CA VAL A 39 0.52 -8.28 9.29
C VAL A 39 1.48 -8.76 10.38
N ASN A 40 2.27 -9.81 10.13
CA ASN A 40 3.28 -10.30 11.07
C ASN A 40 4.66 -9.63 10.90
N GLY A 41 4.80 -8.74 9.92
CA GLY A 41 6.06 -8.08 9.59
C GLY A 41 6.49 -7.02 10.61
N PRO A 42 7.80 -6.77 10.78
CA PRO A 42 8.33 -5.80 11.74
C PRO A 42 7.67 -4.42 11.65
N TYR A 43 7.53 -3.84 10.45
CA TYR A 43 6.95 -2.51 10.28
C TYR A 43 5.48 -2.47 10.70
N TRP A 44 4.68 -3.47 10.33
CA TRP A 44 3.29 -3.53 10.75
C TRP A 44 3.15 -3.66 12.27
N GLN A 45 3.96 -4.54 12.88
CA GLN A 45 3.96 -4.79 14.31
C GLN A 45 4.43 -3.57 15.12
N SER A 46 5.43 -2.83 14.64
CA SER A 46 5.94 -1.64 15.34
C SER A 46 4.87 -0.53 15.46
N HIS A 47 3.93 -0.49 14.52
CA HIS A 47 2.81 0.46 14.51
C HIS A 47 1.58 -0.04 15.30
N LYS A 48 1.66 -1.23 15.91
CA LYS A 48 0.58 -1.84 16.72
C LYS A 48 -0.78 -1.88 16.00
N CYS A 49 -0.75 -2.03 14.68
CA CYS A 49 -1.94 -2.07 13.84
C CYS A 49 -2.74 -3.37 14.03
N TYR A 50 -3.75 -3.61 13.20
CA TYR A 50 -4.67 -4.73 13.35
C TYR A 50 -3.94 -6.08 13.27
N LYS A 51 -4.23 -6.99 14.21
CA LYS A 51 -3.64 -8.34 14.26
C LYS A 51 -4.17 -9.31 13.19
N ARG A 52 -5.31 -8.97 12.57
CA ARG A 52 -5.96 -9.79 11.54
C ARG A 52 -6.67 -8.87 10.55
N ILE A 53 -6.41 -9.09 9.26
CA ILE A 53 -7.08 -8.42 8.15
C ILE A 53 -7.85 -9.47 7.34
N LYS A 54 -9.14 -9.20 7.09
CA LYS A 54 -9.98 -10.05 6.23
C LYS A 54 -9.67 -9.74 4.77
N VAL A 55 -9.48 -10.78 3.95
CA VAL A 55 -9.30 -10.63 2.50
C VAL A 55 -10.59 -11.08 1.79
N LYS A 56 -11.24 -10.14 1.11
CA LYS A 56 -12.48 -10.34 0.34
C LYS A 56 -12.17 -10.45 -1.16
N ASP A 57 -12.98 -11.24 -1.89
CA ASP A 57 -12.81 -11.54 -3.33
C ASP A 57 -12.97 -10.31 -4.23
N GLY A 58 -13.69 -9.26 -3.80
CA GLY A 58 -13.89 -8.04 -4.59
C GLY A 58 -14.66 -8.23 -5.90
N ARG A 59 -15.41 -9.33 -6.06
CA ARG A 59 -16.21 -9.56 -7.27
C ARG A 59 -17.26 -8.46 -7.45
N GLY A 60 -17.36 -7.95 -8.67
CA GLY A 60 -18.33 -6.88 -9.02
C GLY A 60 -17.85 -5.46 -8.70
N THR A 61 -16.65 -5.28 -8.15
CA THR A 61 -16.10 -3.95 -7.90
C THR A 61 -15.21 -3.47 -9.05
N ARG A 62 -15.21 -2.15 -9.28
CA ARG A 62 -14.37 -1.50 -10.32
C ARG A 62 -12.93 -1.28 -9.88
N ARG A 63 -12.63 -1.46 -8.60
CA ARG A 63 -11.31 -1.27 -7.98
C ARG A 63 -11.22 -2.07 -6.68
N GLY A 64 -10.01 -2.30 -6.20
CA GLY A 64 -9.82 -2.71 -4.82
C GLY A 64 -10.07 -1.56 -3.84
N TYR A 65 -10.27 -1.90 -2.58
CA TYR A 65 -10.37 -0.93 -1.49
C TYR A 65 -10.09 -1.58 -0.13
N ALA A 66 -9.65 -0.77 0.82
CA ALA A 66 -9.54 -1.11 2.23
C ALA A 66 -10.71 -0.53 3.06
N SER A 67 -11.07 -1.22 4.13
CA SER A 67 -12.06 -0.78 5.13
C SER A 67 -11.51 -0.99 6.53
N SER A 68 -11.24 0.10 7.23
CA SER A 68 -10.77 0.09 8.62
C SER A 68 -11.86 -0.36 9.60
N GLU A 69 -13.12 -0.03 9.33
CA GLU A 69 -14.28 -0.48 10.10
C GLU A 69 -14.40 -2.01 10.08
N GLU A 70 -14.32 -2.61 8.89
CA GLU A 70 -14.43 -4.06 8.72
C GLU A 70 -13.10 -4.81 8.92
N ARG A 71 -12.00 -4.07 9.07
CA ARG A 71 -10.60 -4.55 9.08
C ARG A 71 -10.34 -5.48 7.90
N SER A 72 -10.62 -4.98 6.71
CA SER A 72 -10.61 -5.79 5.49
C SER A 72 -10.03 -5.07 4.29
N ILE A 73 -9.54 -5.87 3.34
CA ILE A 73 -9.26 -5.43 1.97
C ILE A 73 -10.12 -6.25 1.01
N SER A 74 -10.56 -5.63 -0.07
CA SER A 74 -11.36 -6.24 -1.12
C SER A 74 -10.65 -6.07 -2.45
N LEU A 75 -10.36 -7.16 -3.16
CA LEU A 75 -9.46 -7.14 -4.32
C LEU A 75 -10.05 -7.90 -5.53
N PRO A 76 -10.59 -7.18 -6.54
CA PRO A 76 -11.05 -7.83 -7.77
C PRO A 76 -9.87 -8.54 -8.47
N LYS A 77 -10.16 -9.59 -9.26
CA LYS A 77 -9.14 -10.47 -9.85
C LYS A 77 -7.98 -9.73 -10.54
N PHE A 78 -8.28 -8.63 -11.25
CA PHE A 78 -7.29 -7.86 -12.00
C PHE A 78 -6.35 -7.01 -11.14
N ALA A 79 -6.64 -6.85 -9.83
CA ALA A 79 -5.90 -6.04 -8.88
C ALA A 79 -5.11 -6.88 -7.86
N ARG A 80 -5.05 -8.21 -8.04
CA ARG A 80 -4.38 -9.13 -7.12
C ARG A 80 -2.91 -9.26 -7.45
N TYR A 81 -2.15 -8.21 -7.20
CA TYR A 81 -0.70 -8.22 -7.34
C TYR A 81 -0.09 -7.49 -6.14
N GLU A 82 1.19 -7.77 -5.89
CA GLU A 82 1.84 -7.46 -4.64
C GLU A 82 1.76 -5.97 -4.28
N SER A 83 2.12 -5.09 -5.23
CA SER A 83 2.12 -3.65 -4.98
C SER A 83 0.73 -3.12 -4.62
N TYR A 84 -0.34 -3.65 -5.22
CA TYR A 84 -1.72 -3.25 -4.94
C TYR A 84 -2.18 -3.72 -3.57
N VAL A 85 -1.76 -4.91 -3.13
CA VAL A 85 -2.05 -5.37 -1.76
C VAL A 85 -1.41 -4.43 -0.74
N LEU A 86 -0.14 -4.07 -0.94
CA LEU A 86 0.56 -3.13 -0.07
C LEU A 86 -0.08 -1.74 -0.10
N HIS A 87 -0.56 -1.28 -1.26
CA HIS A 87 -1.35 -0.06 -1.41
C HIS A 87 -2.58 -0.04 -0.49
N GLU A 88 -3.39 -1.11 -0.52
CA GLU A 88 -4.59 -1.20 0.31
C GLU A 88 -4.24 -1.36 1.81
N LEU A 89 -3.16 -2.06 2.14
CA LEU A 89 -2.69 -2.18 3.51
C LEU A 89 -2.13 -0.86 4.08
N ALA A 90 -1.52 -0.02 3.24
CA ALA A 90 -1.07 1.32 3.62
C ALA A 90 -2.25 2.23 4.01
N HIS A 91 -3.42 2.08 3.39
CA HIS A 91 -4.64 2.78 3.83
C HIS A 91 -5.04 2.40 5.26
N LEU A 92 -4.99 1.11 5.59
CA LEU A 92 -5.32 0.64 6.95
C LEU A 92 -4.32 1.16 8.00
N LEU A 93 -3.02 1.15 7.69
CA LEU A 93 -1.99 1.72 8.57
C LEU A 93 -2.20 3.22 8.78
N THR A 94 -2.48 3.95 7.70
CA THR A 94 -2.67 5.40 7.74
C THR A 94 -3.88 5.76 8.59
N GLU A 95 -5.02 5.11 8.37
CA GLU A 95 -6.22 5.38 9.17
C GLU A 95 -6.03 5.00 10.65
N HIS A 96 -5.28 3.93 10.93
CA HIS A 96 -4.99 3.52 12.30
C HIS A 96 -4.06 4.50 13.04
N THR A 97 -3.03 5.01 12.37
CA THR A 97 -1.96 5.82 12.99
C THR A 97 -2.20 7.33 12.87
N HIS A 98 -2.92 7.75 11.83
CA HIS A 98 -3.20 9.14 11.48
C HIS A 98 -4.66 9.29 11.02
N PRO A 99 -5.64 9.02 11.91
CA PRO A 99 -7.05 9.06 11.55
C PRO A 99 -7.45 10.41 10.95
N GLY A 100 -8.21 10.38 9.86
CA GLY A 100 -8.67 11.58 9.14
C GLY A 100 -7.65 12.19 8.16
N ALA A 101 -6.44 11.64 8.07
CA ALA A 101 -5.47 12.01 7.04
C ALA A 101 -6.02 11.78 5.62
N SER A 102 -5.38 12.41 4.63
CA SER A 102 -5.72 12.20 3.23
C SER A 102 -5.34 10.79 2.78
N ALA A 103 -6.20 10.14 2.00
CA ALA A 103 -6.03 8.76 1.53
C ALA A 103 -4.65 8.51 0.90
N HIS A 104 -4.16 9.44 0.07
CA HIS A 104 -2.83 9.35 -0.56
C HIS A 104 -1.93 10.51 -0.11
N GLY A 105 -2.05 10.94 1.15
CA GLY A 105 -1.20 11.96 1.75
C GLY A 105 0.20 11.47 2.09
N ARG A 106 1.03 12.37 2.63
CA ARG A 106 2.43 12.10 3.00
C ARG A 106 2.64 10.90 3.94
N PHE A 107 1.71 10.68 4.88
CA PHE A 107 1.79 9.56 5.84
C PHE A 107 1.48 8.23 5.17
N TRP A 108 0.50 8.21 4.28
CA TRP A 108 0.21 7.05 3.45
C TRP A 108 1.40 6.69 2.55
N CYS A 109 2.01 7.69 1.89
CA CYS A 109 3.18 7.47 1.04
C CYS A 109 4.35 6.87 1.86
N LYS A 110 4.56 7.35 3.09
CA LYS A 110 5.56 6.79 4.03
C LYS A 110 5.28 5.32 4.35
N HIS A 111 4.03 4.98 4.68
CA HIS A 111 3.65 3.60 4.98
C HIS A 111 3.82 2.70 3.76
N LEU A 112 3.42 3.13 2.57
CA LEU A 112 3.61 2.36 1.35
C LEU A 112 5.09 2.10 1.07
N LEU A 113 5.96 3.11 1.17
CA LEU A 113 7.40 2.95 0.96
C LEU A 113 8.02 1.94 1.93
N ALA A 114 7.64 2.00 3.21
CA ALA A 114 8.16 1.06 4.20
C ALA A 114 7.66 -0.37 3.98
N LEU A 115 6.39 -0.54 3.62
CA LEU A 115 5.84 -1.84 3.26
C LEU A 115 6.51 -2.42 2.01
N VAL A 116 6.74 -1.60 0.98
CA VAL A 116 7.46 -2.02 -0.23
C VAL A 116 8.89 -2.43 0.11
N ASN A 117 9.60 -1.66 0.94
CA ASN A 117 10.95 -2.00 1.37
C ASN A 117 11.03 -3.33 2.11
N GLU A 118 10.07 -3.61 2.99
CA GLU A 118 10.04 -4.82 3.80
C GLU A 118 9.64 -6.07 3.01
N HIS A 119 8.72 -5.95 2.05
CA HIS A 119 8.12 -7.12 1.39
C HIS A 119 8.53 -7.35 -0.05
N ILE A 120 8.81 -6.28 -0.81
CA ILE A 120 9.25 -6.39 -2.20
C ILE A 120 10.78 -6.24 -2.27
N GLY A 121 11.30 -5.18 -1.65
CA GLY A 121 12.72 -4.92 -1.62
C GLY A 121 13.07 -3.43 -1.56
N ARG A 122 14.31 -3.15 -1.12
CA ARG A 122 14.83 -1.79 -0.98
C ARG A 122 14.94 -1.07 -2.32
N LEU A 123 15.32 -1.77 -3.39
CA LEU A 123 15.46 -1.17 -4.72
C LEU A 123 14.11 -0.66 -5.24
N GLU A 124 13.05 -1.43 -5.04
CA GLU A 124 11.68 -1.10 -5.44
C GLU A 124 11.13 0.05 -4.62
N ALA A 125 11.45 0.09 -3.32
CA ALA A 125 11.11 1.23 -2.47
C ALA A 125 11.79 2.51 -2.97
N VAL A 126 13.09 2.45 -3.31
CA VAL A 126 13.85 3.57 -3.88
C VAL A 126 13.27 4.02 -5.22
N ARG A 127 12.90 3.07 -6.10
CA ARG A 127 12.24 3.38 -7.38
C ARG A 127 10.90 4.10 -7.17
N LEU A 128 10.06 3.61 -6.25
CA LEU A 128 8.79 4.25 -5.92
C LEU A 128 8.99 5.65 -5.34
N HIS A 129 9.97 5.82 -4.45
CA HIS A 129 10.30 7.11 -3.85
C HIS A 129 10.81 8.10 -4.89
N TYR A 130 11.70 7.66 -5.79
CA TYR A 130 12.15 8.47 -6.91
C TYR A 130 10.96 8.92 -7.78
N ALA A 131 10.07 7.99 -8.13
CA ALA A 131 8.86 8.29 -8.90
C ALA A 131 7.93 9.28 -8.18
N PHE A 132 7.79 9.18 -6.85
CA PHE A 132 7.07 10.17 -6.04
C PHE A 132 7.69 11.56 -6.15
N ILE A 133 9.01 11.68 -5.94
CA ILE A 133 9.71 12.97 -5.98
C ILE A 133 9.58 13.59 -7.37
N THR A 134 9.90 12.84 -8.43
CA THR A 134 9.84 13.35 -9.82
C THR A 134 8.41 13.65 -10.27
N GLY A 135 7.43 12.93 -9.73
CA GLY A 135 6.00 13.16 -9.98
C GLY A 135 5.38 14.28 -9.13
N GLY A 136 6.17 14.93 -8.26
CA GLY A 136 5.70 16.00 -7.37
C GLY A 136 4.69 15.53 -6.33
N VAL A 137 4.85 14.30 -5.82
CA VAL A 137 4.14 13.77 -4.65
C VAL A 137 4.88 14.21 -3.38
N GLU A 138 4.19 14.88 -2.49
CA GLU A 138 4.63 15.16 -1.13
C GLU A 138 4.66 13.87 -0.32
N VAL A 139 5.85 13.49 0.13
CA VAL A 139 6.12 12.28 0.90
C VAL A 139 6.92 12.62 2.14
N HIS A 140 6.62 11.94 3.25
CA HIS A 140 7.51 11.95 4.41
C HIS A 140 8.54 10.83 4.21
N THR A 141 9.77 11.22 3.89
CA THR A 141 10.87 10.29 3.61
C THR A 141 11.11 9.36 4.81
N PRO A 142 10.99 8.02 4.64
CA PRO A 142 11.35 7.07 5.69
C PRO A 142 12.85 7.15 6.03
N SER A 143 13.22 6.82 7.28
CA SER A 143 14.62 6.89 7.72
C SER A 143 15.56 6.00 6.90
N PHE A 144 15.11 4.81 6.48
CA PHE A 144 15.93 3.88 5.68
C PHE A 144 16.34 4.42 4.30
N MET A 145 15.77 5.55 3.86
CA MET A 145 16.14 6.22 2.62
C MET A 145 17.28 7.23 2.79
N LEU A 146 17.72 7.48 4.03
CA LEU A 146 18.75 8.46 4.36
C LEU A 146 20.12 7.81 4.63
N ASP A 147 20.16 6.49 4.74
CA ASP A 147 21.35 5.65 4.96
C ASP A 147 21.89 5.10 3.62
#